data_AF-A0A917WMY2-F1
#
_entry.id   AF-A0A917WMY2-F1
#
_cell.length_a   1.000
_cell.length_b   1.000
_cell.length_c   1.000
_cell.angle_alpha   90.00
_cell.angle_beta   90.00
_cell.angle_gamma   90.00
#
_symmetry.space_group_name_H-M   'P 1'
#
loop_
_entity.id
_entity.type
_entity.pdbx_description
1 polymer ?
#
loop_
_entity_poly.entity_id
_entity_poly.type
_entity_poly.pdbx_seq_one_letter_code
_entity_poly.pdbx_strand_id
1 'polypeptide(L)' 'MMAMGQGSDSAEGVASFREKRRPNFQMRVSRDMPDFYPWWQNREFS' A
#
# COMPACT_ATOMS: atom_id res chain seq x y z
N MET A 1 -14.76 -1.49 0.64
CA MET A 1 -13.70 -1.56 -0.39
C MET A 1 -12.97 -0.20 -0.44
N MET A 2 -12.18 0.12 0.60
CA MET A 2 -11.40 1.38 0.69
C MET A 2 -10.05 1.15 1.40
N ALA A 3 -9.37 0.03 1.17
CA ALA A 3 -8.22 -0.33 2.00
C ALA A 3 -6.95 0.49 1.70
N MET A 4 -6.71 0.85 0.44
CA MET A 4 -5.46 1.51 0.03
C MET A 4 -5.59 3.02 -0.20
N GLY A 5 -6.76 3.50 -0.64
CA GLY A 5 -6.99 4.93 -0.91
C GLY A 5 -7.03 5.81 0.35
N GLN A 6 -7.20 5.22 1.54
CA GLN A 6 -7.15 5.92 2.83
C GLN A 6 -5.83 5.66 3.59
N GLY A 7 -4.88 4.93 3.00
CA GLY A 7 -3.60 4.62 3.63
C GLY A 7 -2.69 5.84 3.79
N SER A 8 -1.71 5.76 4.70
CA SER A 8 -0.76 6.85 4.98
C SER A 8 0.04 7.28 3.75
N ASP A 9 0.39 6.34 2.88
CA ASP A 9 1.10 6.62 1.63
C ASP A 9 0.24 7.40 0.63
N SER A 10 -1.09 7.24 0.65
CA SER A 10 -2.01 8.03 -0.17
C SER A 10 -2.02 9.50 0.25
N ALA A 11 -1.98 9.79 1.56
CA ALA A 11 -1.88 11.15 2.07
C ALA A 11 -0.50 11.78 1.74
N GLU A 12 0.58 11.02 1.92
CA GLU A 12 1.95 11.45 1.62
C GLU A 12 2.13 11.82 0.14
N GLY A 13 1.58 11.03 -0.79
CA GLY A 13 1.66 11.35 -2.22
C GLY A 13 1.00 12.68 -2.58
N VAL A 14 -0.15 13.00 -1.96
CA VAL A 14 -0.84 14.28 -2.16
C VAL A 14 -0.04 15.44 -1.56
N ALA A 15 0.50 15.26 -0.35
CA ALA A 15 1.32 16.28 0.31
C ALA A 15 2.61 16.57 -0.47
N SER A 16 3.36 15.54 -0.85
CA SER A 16 4.63 15.70 -1.57
C SER A 16 4.45 16.34 -2.94
N PHE A 17 3.33 16.04 -3.62
CA PHE A 17 2.98 16.67 -4.89
C PHE A 17 2.76 18.18 -4.74
N ARG A 18 2.01 18.59 -3.73
CA ARG A 18 1.76 20.03 -3.44
C ARG A 18 3.04 20.75 -3.05
N GLU A 19 3.90 20.10 -2.29
CA GLU A 19 5.18 20.63 -1.81
C GLU A 19 6.30 20.55 -2.87
N LYS A 20 6.05 19.94 -4.03
CA LYS A 20 7.04 19.70 -5.10
C LYS A 20 8.32 19.00 -4.61
N ARG A 21 8.17 18.09 -3.64
CA ARG A 21 9.27 17.28 -3.10
C ARG A 21 9.12 15.81 -3.49
N ARG A 22 10.19 15.04 -3.28
CA ARG A 22 10.12 13.58 -3.39
C ARG A 22 9.26 13.02 -2.24
N PRO A 23 8.31 12.11 -2.52
CA PRO A 23 7.55 11.43 -1.48
C PRO A 23 8.43 10.48 -0.67
N ASN A 24 8.09 10.29 0.60
CA ASN A 24 8.69 9.28 1.48
C ASN A 24 7.63 8.27 1.90
N PHE A 25 7.43 7.24 1.08
CA PHE A 25 6.50 6.15 1.36
C PHE A 25 7.04 5.23 2.45
N GLN A 26 6.24 5.02 3.50
CA GLN A 26 6.66 4.25 4.67
C GLN A 26 5.94 2.90 4.77
N MET A 27 4.83 2.71 4.06
CA MET A 27 4.15 1.43 4.06
C MET A 27 4.96 0.37 3.32
N ARG A 28 4.86 -0.87 3.81
CA ARG A 28 5.56 -2.03 3.26
C ARG A 28 4.58 -3.13 2.90
N VAL A 29 4.79 -3.72 1.72
CA VAL A 29 4.03 -4.88 1.23
C VAL A 29 4.03 -6.04 2.23
N SER A 30 5.12 -6.23 2.98
CA SER A 30 5.26 -7.34 3.93
C SER A 30 4.49 -7.16 5.23
N ARG A 31 4.03 -5.94 5.56
CA ARG A 31 3.43 -5.61 6.87
C ARG A 31 2.06 -4.96 6.74
N ASP A 32 1.90 -4.05 5.79
CA ASP A 32 0.79 -3.10 5.76
C ASP A 32 -0.22 -3.45 4.65
N MET A 33 -0.16 -4.68 4.13
CA MET A 33 -1.14 -5.20 3.18
C MET A 33 -2.46 -5.52 3.90
N PRO A 34 -3.61 -5.24 3.27
CA PRO A 34 -4.92 -5.51 3.89
C PRO A 34 -5.24 -7.01 3.98
N ASP A 35 -5.67 -7.48 5.15
CA ASP A 35 -5.93 -8.90 5.52
C ASP A 35 -7.04 -9.62 4.72
N PHE A 36 -7.77 -8.93 3.84
CA PHE A 36 -9.05 -9.43 3.31
C PHE A 36 -8.95 -10.42 2.14
N TYR A 37 -7.76 -10.66 1.57
CA TYR A 37 -7.62 -11.58 0.45
C TYR A 37 -6.26 -12.28 0.49
N PRO A 38 -6.18 -13.56 0.13
CA PRO A 38 -4.88 -14.22 0.06
C PRO A 38 -4.07 -13.61 -1.09
N TRP A 39 -3.00 -12.91 -0.73
CA TRP A 39 -2.08 -12.22 -1.64
C TRP A 39 -1.11 -13.17 -2.36
N TRP A 40 -0.91 -14.39 -1.82
CA TRP A 40 -0.22 -15.50 -2.48
C TRP A 40 -0.78 -16.80 -1.87
N GLN A 41 -1.49 -17.60 -2.64
CA GLN A 41 -1.72 -19.01 -2.29
C GLN A 41 -0.69 -19.83 -3.05
N ASN A 42 0.04 -20.72 -2.36
CA ASN A 42 0.83 -21.74 -3.05
C ASN A 42 -0.12 -22.58 -3.89
N ARG A 43 0.09 -22.59 -5.21
CA ARG A 43 -0.62 -23.48 -6.12
C ARG A 43 -0.11 -24.89 -5.84
N GLU A 44 -1.01 -25.79 -5.44
CA GLU A 44 -0.67 -27.20 -5.43
C GLU A 44 -0.58 -27.69 -6.87
N PHE A 45 0.57 -28.27 -7.23
CA PHE A 45 0.74 -29.00 -8.49
C PHE A 45 0.69 -30.50 -8.15
N SER A 46 -0.25 -31.22 -8.76
CA SER A 46 -0.34 -32.68 -8.71
C SER A 46 0.20 -33.31 -9.99
#